data_AF-Q6C9M5-F1
#
_entry.id   AF-Q6C9M5-F1
#
_cell.length_a   1.000
_cell.length_b   1.000
_cell.length_c   1.000
_cell.angle_alpha   90.00
_cell.angle_beta   90.00
_cell.angle_gamma   90.00
#
_symmetry.space_group_name_H-M   'P 1'
#
loop_
_entity.id
_entity.type
_entity.pdbx_description
1 polymer ?
#
loop_
_entity_poly.entity_id
_entity_poly.type
_entity_poly.pdbx_seq_one_letter_code
_entity_poly.pdbx_strand_id
1 'polypeptide(L)'
;MTLLTTTSLLRTSRALAKVSVSVSRPTQFQHRFMATATSKEDYVKDPGDTKTLANTKMNDSSIYGADDSQKYETTPMWVHPIYTKEQMENLVVRHREAKTFSDKCALAAIRTMRWSFDLFTGYRHPKPGQENLKRFEMTPDKWYQRFLFLESIAGVPGMVGGMCRHLQSLRALKRDRAWIETLLEEAYNERMHLLTFLKMHKPGYFMRTMILLGQGVFFNLFFMAYLMSPRICHRFVGYLEEEAVITYTRCITDIDAGRLPEWEGHKVKIPEIAIDYWHMGPNPTMRDLIEYIRADEAKHCEVNHTLGNLDQDHDRNPFALKIDNGHPQPSKDLSTYKGQGWSRDEIAN
;
A
#
# COMPACT_ATOMS: atom_id res chain seq x y z
N MET A 1 -64.47 37.12 26.78
CA MET A 1 -65.22 38.35 27.16
C MET A 1 -64.43 39.06 28.25
N THR A 2 -64.07 40.34 28.25
CA THR A 2 -64.14 41.51 27.36
C THR A 2 -63.16 42.50 28.07
N LEU A 3 -61.98 42.79 27.51
CA LEU A 3 -61.58 44.01 26.79
C LEU A 3 -61.62 45.36 27.58
N LEU A 4 -60.57 46.17 27.34
CA LEU A 4 -60.41 47.65 27.46
C LEU A 4 -59.64 48.17 28.71
N THR A 5 -58.33 48.51 28.60
CA THR A 5 -57.67 49.76 28.11
C THR A 5 -57.67 50.94 29.09
N THR A 6 -56.49 51.46 29.44
CA THR A 6 -56.08 52.87 29.18
C THR A 6 -54.62 53.15 29.53
N THR A 7 -54.13 54.25 28.97
CA THR A 7 -52.77 54.56 28.51
C THR A 7 -52.23 55.81 29.22
N SER A 8 -50.92 55.91 29.47
CA SER A 8 -50.19 57.20 29.60
C SER A 8 -48.67 56.88 29.63
N LEU A 9 -47.89 57.00 28.54
CA LEU A 9 -47.29 58.18 27.89
C LEU A 9 -46.41 59.05 28.79
N LEU A 10 -45.09 58.81 28.72
CA LEU A 10 -44.08 59.87 28.89
C LEU A 10 -43.02 59.75 27.78
N ARG A 11 -43.06 60.78 26.92
CA ARG A 11 -42.10 61.14 25.88
C ARG A 11 -40.72 61.41 26.48
N THR A 12 -39.66 60.99 25.78
CA THR A 12 -38.54 61.87 25.42
C THR A 12 -37.86 61.40 24.14
N SER A 13 -37.30 62.37 23.43
CA SER A 13 -37.07 62.47 22.00
C SER A 13 -35.92 61.64 21.41
N ARG A 14 -36.15 61.19 20.17
CA ARG A 14 -35.11 60.77 19.21
C ARG A 14 -34.20 61.94 18.84
N ALA A 15 -32.89 61.73 18.93
CA ALA A 15 -31.90 62.44 18.13
C ALA A 15 -31.36 61.48 17.06
N LEU A 16 -31.53 61.86 15.80
CA LEU A 16 -31.04 61.17 14.61
C LEU A 16 -29.53 61.42 14.48
N ALA A 17 -28.71 60.40 14.70
CA ALA A 17 -27.31 60.40 14.29
C ALA A 17 -27.19 59.85 12.87
N LYS A 18 -26.78 60.69 11.92
CA LYS A 18 -26.35 60.30 10.57
C LYS A 18 -25.16 59.36 10.69
N VAL A 19 -25.31 58.10 10.27
CA VAL A 19 -24.16 57.22 10.04
C VAL A 19 -23.65 57.49 8.62
N SER A 20 -22.52 58.19 8.54
CA SER A 20 -21.74 58.34 7.32
C SER A 20 -21.06 57.01 6.98
N VAL A 21 -21.32 56.47 5.79
CA VAL A 21 -20.57 55.33 5.26
C VAL A 21 -19.22 55.84 4.75
N SER A 22 -18.14 55.55 5.47
CA SER A 22 -16.78 55.72 4.97
C SER A 22 -16.33 54.44 4.26
N VAL A 23 -16.11 54.50 2.95
CA VAL A 23 -15.46 53.44 2.20
C VAL A 23 -13.96 53.47 2.51
N SER A 24 -13.50 52.56 3.37
CA SER A 24 -12.07 52.37 3.66
C SER A 24 -11.46 51.36 2.69
N ARG A 25 -10.40 51.76 1.99
CA ARG A 25 -9.55 50.88 1.17
C ARG A 25 -8.92 49.79 2.06
N PRO A 26 -8.70 48.57 1.55
CA PRO A 26 -8.11 47.50 2.35
C PRO A 26 -6.63 47.81 2.65
N THR A 27 -6.33 47.92 3.95
CA THR A 27 -4.96 47.91 4.49
C THR A 27 -4.32 46.55 4.27
N GLN A 28 -3.17 46.53 3.61
CA GLN A 28 -2.29 45.36 3.51
C GLN A 28 -1.96 44.84 4.92
N PHE A 29 -2.42 43.64 5.24
CA PHE A 29 -1.94 42.88 6.38
C PHE A 29 -0.55 42.33 6.03
N GLN A 30 0.50 42.99 6.51
CA GLN A 30 1.86 42.45 6.45
C GLN A 30 1.96 41.28 7.44
N HIS A 31 2.00 40.05 6.92
CA HIS A 31 2.44 38.90 7.71
C HIS A 31 3.93 39.02 7.98
N ARG A 32 4.28 39.33 9.23
CA ARG A 32 5.63 39.22 9.77
C ARG A 32 5.95 37.74 9.96
N PHE A 33 6.66 37.14 9.01
CA PHE A 33 7.26 35.81 9.20
C PHE A 33 8.33 35.90 10.30
N MET A 34 8.10 35.25 11.45
CA MET A 34 9.18 34.89 12.35
C MET A 34 9.87 33.66 11.75
N ALA A 35 10.98 33.89 11.06
CA ALA A 35 11.91 32.83 10.69
C ALA A 35 12.69 32.42 11.95
N THR A 36 12.37 31.26 12.50
CA THR A 36 13.31 30.50 13.33
C THR A 36 14.50 30.13 12.46
N ALA A 37 15.68 30.62 12.84
CA ALA A 37 16.94 30.36 12.17
C ALA A 37 17.28 28.86 12.24
N THR A 38 17.12 28.16 11.13
CA THR A 38 17.83 26.91 10.85
C THR A 38 19.01 27.22 9.93
N SER A 39 20.13 26.59 10.24
CA SER A 39 21.49 26.81 9.73
C SER A 39 21.61 27.08 8.23
N LYS A 40 22.54 27.99 7.89
CA LYS A 40 23.06 28.22 6.54
C LYS A 40 23.38 26.91 5.83
N GLU A 41 22.65 26.59 4.78
CA GLU A 41 23.15 25.71 3.72
C GLU A 41 24.00 26.55 2.78
N ASP A 42 25.26 26.13 2.61
CA ASP A 42 26.21 26.70 1.66
C ASP A 42 25.77 26.36 0.22
N TYR A 43 24.95 27.24 -0.38
CA TYR A 43 24.73 27.23 -1.83
C TYR A 43 25.78 28.11 -2.52
N VAL A 44 26.94 27.53 -2.78
CA VAL A 44 27.78 27.95 -3.91
C VAL A 44 28.26 26.70 -4.64
N LYS A 45 27.62 26.39 -5.78
CA LYS A 45 28.25 25.64 -6.86
C LYS A 45 28.01 26.36 -8.18
N ASP A 46 29.12 26.57 -8.86
CA ASP A 46 29.31 27.11 -10.20
C ASP A 46 28.20 26.67 -11.20
N PRO A 47 27.60 27.57 -12.01
CA PRO A 47 26.54 27.22 -12.97
C PRO A 47 26.98 26.29 -14.11
N GLY A 48 28.28 25.99 -14.22
CA GLY A 48 28.87 25.26 -15.35
C GLY A 48 28.80 23.74 -15.29
N ASP A 49 28.51 23.11 -14.15
CA ASP A 49 28.65 21.63 -14.02
C ASP A 49 27.55 20.92 -13.21
N THR A 50 26.40 21.56 -13.00
CA THR A 50 25.19 20.82 -12.61
C THR A 50 24.66 20.06 -13.82
N LYS A 51 25.13 18.82 -14.02
CA LYS A 51 24.46 17.86 -14.91
C LYS A 51 23.05 17.65 -14.41
N THR A 52 22.09 18.36 -14.99
CA THR A 52 20.68 18.07 -14.79
C THR A 52 20.41 16.66 -15.30
N LEU A 53 19.61 15.86 -14.58
CA LEU A 53 19.19 14.52 -15.06
C LEU A 53 18.38 14.58 -16.37
N ALA A 54 18.09 15.79 -16.88
CA ALA A 54 17.39 16.00 -18.15
C ALA A 54 18.09 15.36 -19.36
N ASN A 55 19.40 15.10 -19.31
CA ASN A 55 20.17 14.50 -20.40
C ASN A 55 20.51 13.00 -20.20
N THR A 56 19.92 12.33 -19.20
CA THR A 56 20.16 10.88 -19.01
C THR A 56 19.40 10.06 -20.06
N LYS A 57 20.07 9.10 -20.69
CA LYS A 57 19.42 8.17 -21.63
C LYS A 57 18.48 7.24 -20.86
N MET A 58 17.44 6.72 -21.51
CA MET A 58 16.48 5.79 -20.87
C MET A 58 17.15 4.53 -20.29
N ASN A 59 18.30 4.11 -20.84
CA ASN A 59 19.07 3.00 -20.28
C ASN A 59 19.85 3.38 -19.00
N ASP A 60 20.09 4.67 -18.76
CA ASP A 60 20.84 5.15 -17.59
C ASP A 60 19.97 5.10 -16.32
N SER A 61 18.64 5.16 -16.45
CA SER A 61 17.67 4.96 -15.36
C SER A 61 17.14 3.52 -15.26
N SER A 62 17.70 2.61 -16.04
CA SER A 62 17.34 1.19 -15.98
C SER A 62 17.74 0.62 -14.62
N ILE A 63 16.86 -0.17 -14.00
CA ILE A 63 17.18 -0.92 -12.78
C ILE A 63 18.39 -1.85 -12.94
N TYR A 64 18.73 -2.23 -14.17
CA TYR A 64 19.90 -3.04 -14.53
C TYR A 64 21.15 -2.24 -14.88
N GLY A 65 21.13 -0.91 -14.71
CA GLY A 65 22.31 -0.07 -14.93
C GLY A 65 23.45 -0.46 -13.97
N ALA A 66 24.70 -0.20 -14.39
CA ALA A 66 25.89 -0.45 -13.57
C ALA A 66 26.06 0.55 -12.41
N ASP A 67 25.23 1.60 -12.38
CA ASP A 67 25.24 2.66 -11.39
C ASP A 67 24.19 2.35 -10.32
N ASP A 68 24.62 1.69 -9.24
CA ASP A 68 23.84 1.51 -8.00
C ASP A 68 23.90 2.77 -7.11
N SER A 69 24.43 3.89 -7.59
CA SER A 69 24.35 5.13 -6.81
C SER A 69 22.88 5.53 -6.65
N GLN A 70 22.54 6.03 -5.46
CA GLN A 70 21.25 6.62 -5.10
C GLN A 70 20.85 7.85 -5.96
N LYS A 71 21.55 8.11 -7.07
CA LYS A 71 21.37 9.23 -7.98
C LYS A 71 19.98 9.31 -8.61
N TYR A 72 19.28 8.18 -8.74
CA TYR A 72 17.90 8.11 -9.21
C TYR A 72 16.90 7.81 -8.09
N GLU A 73 17.38 7.70 -6.85
CA GLU A 73 16.57 7.36 -5.69
C GLU A 73 16.21 8.64 -4.95
N THR A 74 14.92 8.83 -4.72
CA THR A 74 14.41 9.87 -3.82
C THR A 74 14.20 9.26 -2.44
N THR A 75 14.22 10.07 -1.39
CA THR A 75 13.77 9.63 -0.06
C THR A 75 12.44 8.89 -0.19
N PRO A 76 12.29 7.70 0.43
CA PRO A 76 11.05 6.93 0.37
C PRO A 76 9.85 7.79 0.78
N MET A 77 8.79 7.75 -0.01
CA MET A 77 7.57 8.54 0.26
C MET A 77 6.86 8.03 1.51
N TRP A 78 6.90 6.72 1.74
CA TRP A 78 6.40 6.05 2.93
C TRP A 78 7.53 5.29 3.60
N VAL A 79 7.70 5.52 4.91
CA VAL A 79 8.68 4.82 5.74
C VAL A 79 8.11 3.47 6.13
N HIS A 80 8.87 2.40 5.92
CA HIS A 80 8.43 1.06 6.24
C HIS A 80 8.26 0.88 7.77
N PRO A 81 7.16 0.24 8.25
CA PRO A 81 6.98 -0.05 9.66
C PRO A 81 8.02 -1.06 10.17
N ILE A 82 8.64 -0.79 11.32
CA ILE A 82 9.65 -1.69 11.88
C ILE A 82 8.98 -3.00 12.34
N TYR A 83 9.41 -4.12 11.76
CA TYR A 83 9.06 -5.46 12.23
C TYR A 83 10.19 -6.08 13.04
N THR A 84 9.84 -6.68 14.17
CA THR A 84 10.79 -7.53 14.92
C THR A 84 10.83 -8.92 14.30
N LYS A 85 11.99 -9.59 14.41
CA LYS A 85 12.15 -10.97 13.95
C LYS A 85 11.11 -11.91 14.55
N GLU A 86 10.85 -11.79 15.86
CA GLU A 86 9.83 -12.58 16.55
C GLU A 86 8.43 -12.38 15.96
N GLN A 87 8.05 -11.13 15.64
CA GLN A 87 6.76 -10.87 14.98
C GLN A 87 6.68 -11.55 13.62
N MET A 88 7.73 -11.45 12.80
CA MET A 88 7.75 -12.04 11.46
C MET A 88 7.72 -13.56 11.51
N GLU A 89 8.46 -14.19 12.44
CA GLU A 89 8.50 -15.64 12.62
C GLU A 89 7.16 -16.21 13.10
N ASN A 90 6.45 -15.47 13.95
CA ASN A 90 5.13 -15.87 14.49
C ASN A 90 3.98 -15.75 13.49
N LEU A 91 4.20 -15.19 12.30
CA LEU A 91 3.19 -15.13 11.25
C LEU A 91 2.85 -16.54 10.74
N VAL A 92 1.59 -16.90 10.87
CA VAL A 92 1.03 -18.16 10.37
C VAL A 92 0.07 -17.91 9.22
N VAL A 93 0.03 -18.86 8.28
CA VAL A 93 -1.00 -18.87 7.24
C VAL A 93 -2.38 -18.94 7.89
N ARG A 94 -3.22 -17.95 7.62
CA ARG A 94 -4.61 -17.88 8.06
C ARG A 94 -5.51 -17.78 6.84
N HIS A 95 -6.66 -18.45 6.90
CA HIS A 95 -7.71 -18.32 5.90
C HIS A 95 -8.92 -17.65 6.52
N ARG A 96 -9.46 -16.60 5.89
CA ARG A 96 -10.76 -16.04 6.27
C ARG A 96 -11.90 -16.84 5.64
N GLU A 97 -12.85 -17.27 6.47
CA GLU A 97 -14.04 -17.97 5.98
C GLU A 97 -14.94 -17.05 5.13
N ALA A 98 -15.36 -17.52 3.96
CA ALA A 98 -16.24 -16.78 3.06
C ALA A 98 -17.71 -16.84 3.49
N LYS A 99 -18.16 -15.86 4.27
CA LYS A 99 -19.51 -15.81 4.85
C LYS A 99 -20.49 -15.05 3.97
N THR A 100 -20.13 -13.84 3.57
CA THR A 100 -21.01 -12.94 2.81
C THR A 100 -21.03 -13.27 1.31
N PHE A 101 -22.00 -12.70 0.58
CA PHE A 101 -22.02 -12.80 -0.89
C PHE A 101 -20.72 -12.22 -1.49
N SER A 102 -20.26 -11.07 -1.00
CA SER A 102 -19.01 -10.46 -1.46
C SER A 102 -17.82 -11.38 -1.23
N ASP A 103 -17.77 -12.07 -0.08
CA ASP A 103 -16.71 -13.04 0.22
C ASP A 103 -16.72 -14.22 -0.75
N LYS A 104 -17.90 -14.78 -1.02
CA LYS A 104 -18.04 -15.92 -1.94
C LYS A 104 -17.67 -15.53 -3.37
N CYS A 105 -18.08 -14.33 -3.80
CA CYS A 105 -17.74 -13.80 -5.12
C CYS A 105 -16.22 -13.58 -5.27
N ALA A 106 -15.60 -12.91 -4.30
CA ALA A 106 -14.15 -12.67 -4.29
C ALA A 106 -13.35 -13.98 -4.28
N LEU A 107 -13.73 -14.94 -3.42
CA LEU A 107 -13.06 -16.24 -3.34
C LEU A 107 -13.21 -17.05 -4.63
N ALA A 108 -14.39 -17.00 -5.27
CA ALA A 108 -14.60 -17.62 -6.58
C ALA A 108 -13.72 -16.98 -7.67
N ALA A 109 -13.56 -15.65 -7.64
CA ALA A 109 -12.70 -14.94 -8.57
C ALA A 109 -11.22 -15.34 -8.40
N ILE A 110 -10.71 -15.42 -7.16
CA ILE A 110 -9.35 -15.91 -6.89
C ILE A 110 -9.15 -17.34 -7.35
N ARG A 111 -10.10 -18.25 -7.05
CA ARG A 111 -10.04 -19.65 -7.51
C ARG A 111 -10.03 -19.75 -9.04
N THR A 112 -10.83 -18.92 -9.71
CA THR A 112 -10.88 -18.86 -11.18
C THR A 112 -9.59 -18.31 -11.77
N MET A 113 -9.02 -17.26 -11.17
CA MET A 113 -7.75 -16.69 -11.59
C MET A 113 -6.61 -17.70 -11.40
N ARG A 114 -6.54 -18.36 -10.25
CA ARG A 114 -5.55 -19.42 -9.97
C ARG A 114 -5.67 -20.58 -10.95
N TRP A 115 -6.88 -21.08 -11.17
CA TRP A 115 -7.14 -22.13 -12.16
C TRP A 115 -6.70 -21.70 -13.57
N SER A 116 -7.00 -20.47 -13.97
CA SER A 116 -6.59 -19.94 -15.27
C SER A 116 -5.07 -19.84 -15.37
N PHE A 117 -4.41 -19.33 -14.32
CA PHE A 117 -2.95 -19.25 -14.26
C PHE A 117 -2.31 -20.63 -14.38
N ASP A 118 -2.78 -21.62 -13.62
CA ASP A 118 -2.30 -22.99 -13.68
C ASP A 118 -2.52 -23.62 -15.08
N LEU A 119 -3.67 -23.35 -15.71
CA LEU A 119 -3.97 -23.82 -17.06
C LEU A 119 -3.00 -23.24 -18.10
N PHE A 120 -2.75 -21.92 -18.09
CA PHE A 120 -1.92 -21.25 -19.08
C PHE A 120 -0.42 -21.46 -18.86
N THR A 121 0.02 -21.60 -17.61
CA THR A 121 1.43 -21.86 -17.28
C THR A 121 1.78 -23.35 -17.30
N GLY A 122 0.77 -24.23 -17.31
CA GLY A 122 0.95 -25.66 -17.09
C GLY A 122 1.43 -26.00 -15.68
N TYR A 123 1.37 -25.03 -14.75
CA TYR A 123 1.76 -25.26 -13.35
C TYR A 123 0.82 -26.27 -12.70
N ARG A 124 1.38 -27.15 -11.90
CA ARG A 124 0.63 -28.15 -11.14
C ARG A 124 1.04 -28.04 -9.69
N HIS A 125 0.06 -27.95 -8.80
CA HIS A 125 0.34 -27.96 -7.37
C HIS A 125 0.72 -29.38 -6.91
N PRO A 126 1.75 -29.52 -6.07
CA PRO A 126 1.99 -30.78 -5.38
C PRO A 126 0.80 -31.11 -4.47
N LYS A 127 0.38 -32.37 -4.48
CA LYS A 127 -0.52 -32.87 -3.43
C LYS A 127 0.25 -32.95 -2.11
N PRO A 128 -0.41 -32.86 -0.94
CA PRO A 128 0.24 -33.06 0.35
C PRO A 128 1.10 -34.34 0.34
N GLY A 129 2.37 -34.23 0.72
CA GLY A 129 3.34 -35.34 0.70
C GLY A 129 4.01 -35.65 -0.66
N GLN A 130 3.61 -34.96 -1.75
CA GLN A 130 4.24 -35.05 -3.07
C GLN A 130 5.12 -33.84 -3.40
N GLU A 131 5.33 -32.94 -2.45
CA GLU A 131 6.09 -31.69 -2.62
C GLU A 131 7.54 -31.94 -3.06
N ASN A 132 8.12 -33.07 -2.64
CA ASN A 132 9.49 -33.47 -2.96
C ASN A 132 9.65 -34.16 -4.32
N LEU A 133 8.58 -34.31 -5.11
CA LEU A 133 8.72 -34.86 -6.47
C LEU A 133 9.45 -33.86 -7.36
N LYS A 134 10.46 -34.31 -8.12
CA LYS A 134 11.27 -33.48 -9.05
C LYS A 134 10.47 -32.53 -9.94
N ARG A 135 9.24 -32.90 -10.33
CA ARG A 135 8.37 -32.05 -11.17
C ARG A 135 7.85 -30.80 -10.45
N PHE A 136 7.80 -30.81 -9.12
CA PHE A 136 7.32 -29.72 -8.26
C PHE A 136 8.45 -28.99 -7.54
N GLU A 137 9.68 -29.44 -7.75
CA GLU A 137 10.89 -28.83 -7.23
C GLU A 137 11.04 -27.41 -7.81
N MET A 138 11.10 -26.45 -6.89
CA MET A 138 11.29 -25.05 -7.20
C MET A 138 12.79 -24.76 -7.19
N THR A 139 13.27 -24.09 -8.24
CA THR A 139 14.63 -23.56 -8.31
C THR A 139 14.59 -22.06 -8.02
N PRO A 140 15.73 -21.42 -7.70
CA PRO A 140 15.80 -19.97 -7.55
C PRO A 140 15.16 -19.20 -8.70
N ASP A 141 15.48 -19.58 -9.95
CA ASP A 141 14.91 -18.93 -11.14
C ASP A 141 13.39 -19.06 -11.24
N LYS A 142 12.82 -20.21 -10.88
CA LYS A 142 11.35 -20.40 -10.86
C LYS A 142 10.71 -19.53 -9.79
N TRP A 143 11.34 -19.41 -8.63
CA TRP A 143 10.88 -18.52 -7.56
C TRP A 143 10.92 -17.05 -8.01
N TYR A 144 12.05 -16.59 -8.55
CA TYR A 144 12.15 -15.22 -9.06
C TYR A 144 11.13 -14.92 -10.15
N GLN A 145 10.94 -15.82 -11.13
CA GLN A 145 9.93 -15.64 -12.17
C GLN A 145 8.52 -15.54 -11.60
N ARG A 146 8.21 -16.36 -10.59
CA ARG A 146 6.91 -16.34 -9.90
C ARG A 146 6.71 -15.02 -9.16
N PHE A 147 7.67 -14.59 -8.35
CA PHE A 147 7.59 -13.33 -7.60
C PHE A 147 7.47 -12.14 -8.56
N LEU A 148 8.39 -12.00 -9.51
CA LEU A 148 8.35 -10.90 -10.50
C LEU A 148 7.01 -10.76 -11.21
N PHE A 149 6.39 -11.89 -11.58
CA PHE A 149 5.08 -11.85 -12.22
C PHE A 149 3.98 -11.40 -11.25
N LEU A 150 3.92 -11.99 -10.06
CA LEU A 150 2.87 -11.69 -9.07
C LEU A 150 2.98 -10.26 -8.53
N GLU A 151 4.18 -9.81 -8.13
CA GLU A 151 4.44 -8.45 -7.64
C GLU A 151 4.11 -7.38 -8.69
N SER A 152 4.29 -7.70 -9.98
CA SER A 152 3.92 -6.77 -11.06
C SER A 152 2.42 -6.52 -11.19
N ILE A 153 1.59 -7.41 -10.63
CA ILE A 153 0.14 -7.33 -10.61
C ILE A 153 -0.35 -6.85 -9.24
N ALA A 154 0.32 -7.25 -8.16
CA ALA A 154 -0.03 -6.92 -6.77
C ALA A 154 0.02 -5.40 -6.48
N GLY A 155 0.90 -4.64 -7.16
CA GLY A 155 0.91 -3.17 -7.03
C GLY A 155 -0.27 -2.43 -7.70
N VAL A 156 -1.15 -3.11 -8.43
CA VAL A 156 -2.25 -2.47 -9.20
C VAL A 156 -3.47 -2.15 -8.32
N PRO A 157 -4.01 -3.06 -7.49
CA PRO A 157 -5.23 -2.83 -6.71
C PRO A 157 -5.19 -1.60 -5.80
N GLY A 158 -4.13 -1.44 -4.99
CA GLY A 158 -3.98 -0.27 -4.11
C GLY A 158 -3.96 1.04 -4.90
N MET A 159 -3.28 1.08 -6.05
CA MET A 159 -3.22 2.25 -6.91
C MET A 159 -4.60 2.60 -7.50
N VAL A 160 -5.32 1.60 -8.00
CA VAL A 160 -6.68 1.78 -8.54
C VAL A 160 -7.64 2.23 -7.45
N GLY A 161 -7.63 1.58 -6.28
CA GLY A 161 -8.49 1.94 -5.16
C GLY A 161 -8.22 3.35 -4.65
N GLY A 162 -6.95 3.69 -4.44
CA GLY A 162 -6.50 5.03 -4.06
C GLY A 162 -6.92 6.09 -5.08
N MET A 163 -6.72 5.83 -6.38
CA MET A 163 -7.15 6.71 -7.48
C MET A 163 -8.67 6.92 -7.49
N CYS A 164 -9.47 5.85 -7.43
CA CYS A 164 -10.93 5.93 -7.46
C CYS A 164 -11.46 6.76 -6.28
N ARG A 165 -10.94 6.51 -5.08
CA ARG A 165 -11.30 7.25 -3.86
C ARG A 165 -10.82 8.69 -3.89
N HIS A 166 -9.62 8.95 -4.41
CA HIS A 166 -9.09 10.30 -4.62
C HIS A 166 -10.00 11.12 -5.52
N LEU A 167 -10.33 10.59 -6.70
CA LEU A 167 -11.25 11.27 -7.62
C LEU A 167 -12.65 11.44 -7.02
N GLN A 168 -13.08 10.54 -6.13
CA GLN A 168 -14.36 10.64 -5.43
C GLN A 168 -14.37 11.78 -4.42
N SER A 169 -13.32 11.86 -3.61
CA SER A 169 -13.10 12.95 -2.65
C SER A 169 -13.12 14.31 -3.35
N LEU A 170 -12.42 14.43 -4.49
CA LEU A 170 -12.38 15.66 -5.27
C LEU A 170 -13.75 16.03 -5.86
N ARG A 171 -14.42 15.12 -6.58
CA ARG A 171 -15.71 15.44 -7.23
C ARG A 171 -16.86 15.65 -6.24
N ALA A 172 -16.80 15.00 -5.08
CA ALA A 172 -17.80 15.14 -4.03
C ALA A 172 -17.48 16.28 -3.04
N LEU A 173 -16.27 16.87 -3.11
CA LEU A 173 -15.76 17.87 -2.17
C LEU A 173 -15.84 17.38 -0.70
N LYS A 174 -15.53 16.09 -0.47
CA LYS A 174 -15.61 15.42 0.83
C LYS A 174 -14.25 14.90 1.26
N ARG A 175 -14.02 14.84 2.58
CA ARG A 175 -12.86 14.13 3.14
C ARG A 175 -12.99 12.63 2.87
N ASP A 176 -11.88 11.99 2.56
CA ASP A 176 -11.82 10.55 2.25
C ASP A 176 -11.85 9.64 3.50
N ARG A 177 -11.55 10.20 4.68
CA ARG A 177 -11.41 9.48 5.97
C ARG A 177 -10.21 8.51 6.01
N ALA A 178 -9.11 8.95 5.42
CA ALA A 178 -7.77 8.34 5.52
C ALA A 178 -7.58 7.00 4.80
N TRP A 179 -8.39 6.69 3.79
CA TRP A 179 -8.26 5.47 2.98
C TRP A 179 -7.20 5.61 1.87
N ILE A 180 -7.17 6.75 1.17
CA ILE A 180 -6.30 6.98 0.00
C ILE A 180 -4.83 6.71 0.34
N GLU A 181 -4.34 7.23 1.47
CA GLU A 181 -2.94 7.10 1.86
C GLU A 181 -2.54 5.63 2.00
N THR A 182 -3.30 4.83 2.75
CA THR A 182 -3.01 3.41 2.95
C THR A 182 -3.03 2.61 1.65
N LEU A 183 -3.96 2.91 0.73
CA LEU A 183 -4.03 2.20 -0.55
C LEU A 183 -2.86 2.55 -1.48
N LEU A 184 -2.40 3.80 -1.45
CA LEU A 184 -1.22 4.22 -2.21
C LEU A 184 0.09 3.72 -1.57
N GLU A 185 0.14 3.65 -0.24
CA GLU A 185 1.25 3.06 0.53
C GLU A 185 1.40 1.56 0.24
N GLU A 186 0.30 0.80 0.21
CA GLU A 186 0.27 -0.61 -0.20
C GLU A 186 0.82 -0.78 -1.63
N ALA A 187 0.29 -0.02 -2.60
CA ALA A 187 0.79 -0.07 -3.98
C ALA A 187 2.27 0.32 -4.12
N TYR A 188 2.77 1.20 -3.24
CA TYR A 188 4.19 1.54 -3.19
C TYR A 188 5.01 0.38 -2.63
N ASN A 189 4.57 -0.26 -1.54
CA ASN A 189 5.23 -1.41 -0.92
C ASN A 189 5.36 -2.59 -1.90
N GLU A 190 4.28 -2.97 -2.58
CA GLU A 190 4.27 -4.00 -3.63
C GLU A 190 5.26 -3.68 -4.77
N ARG A 191 5.40 -2.39 -5.12
CA ARG A 191 6.40 -1.97 -6.10
C ARG A 191 7.82 -2.16 -5.57
N MET A 192 8.06 -1.96 -4.28
CA MET A 192 9.37 -2.22 -3.67
C MET A 192 9.72 -3.71 -3.68
N HIS A 193 8.74 -4.61 -3.54
CA HIS A 193 8.92 -6.05 -3.75
C HIS A 193 9.41 -6.32 -5.18
N LEU A 194 8.69 -5.81 -6.17
CA LEU A 194 9.02 -5.97 -7.59
C LEU A 194 10.43 -5.45 -7.92
N LEU A 195 10.75 -4.22 -7.49
CA LEU A 195 12.05 -3.60 -7.78
C LEU A 195 13.20 -4.39 -7.11
N THR A 196 12.98 -4.88 -5.90
CA THR A 196 13.93 -5.77 -5.21
C THR A 196 14.22 -7.00 -6.06
N PHE A 197 13.19 -7.74 -6.49
CA PHE A 197 13.40 -8.95 -7.30
C PHE A 197 13.97 -8.64 -8.69
N LEU A 198 13.66 -7.49 -9.28
CA LEU A 198 14.24 -7.08 -10.57
C LEU A 198 15.76 -6.81 -10.46
N LYS A 199 16.25 -6.32 -9.32
CA LYS A 199 17.71 -6.21 -9.08
C LYS A 199 18.40 -7.57 -9.00
N MET A 200 17.67 -8.60 -8.59
CA MET A 200 18.20 -9.95 -8.39
C MET A 200 18.06 -10.83 -9.64
N HIS A 201 17.03 -10.61 -10.44
CA HIS A 201 16.72 -11.43 -11.59
C HIS A 201 16.16 -10.60 -12.74
N LYS A 202 16.80 -10.70 -13.91
CA LYS A 202 16.39 -10.00 -15.13
C LYS A 202 15.39 -10.86 -15.92
N PRO A 203 14.10 -10.47 -16.02
CA PRO A 203 13.12 -11.23 -16.78
C PRO A 203 13.42 -11.11 -18.28
N GLY A 204 13.31 -12.24 -18.98
CA GLY A 204 13.39 -12.31 -20.43
C GLY A 204 12.20 -11.65 -21.14
N TYR A 205 12.27 -11.56 -22.47
CA TYR A 205 11.23 -10.89 -23.27
C TYR A 205 9.83 -11.48 -23.09
N PHE A 206 9.72 -12.81 -23.01
CA PHE A 206 8.43 -13.48 -22.79
C PHE A 206 7.75 -13.01 -21.50
N MET A 207 8.47 -13.01 -20.38
CA MET A 207 7.94 -12.55 -19.09
C MET A 207 7.53 -11.07 -19.14
N ARG A 208 8.34 -10.20 -19.77
CA ARG A 208 8.01 -8.78 -19.93
C ARG A 208 6.72 -8.57 -20.74
N THR A 209 6.51 -9.35 -21.80
CA THR A 209 5.26 -9.32 -22.57
C THR A 209 4.08 -9.81 -21.75
N MET A 210 4.25 -10.87 -20.94
CA MET A 210 3.19 -11.36 -20.05
C MET A 210 2.82 -10.34 -18.98
N ILE A 211 3.79 -9.63 -18.39
CA ILE A 211 3.53 -8.54 -17.45
C ILE A 211 2.71 -7.44 -18.12
N LEU A 212 3.10 -6.99 -19.31
CA LEU A 212 2.38 -5.93 -20.04
C LEU A 212 0.93 -6.33 -20.34
N LEU A 213 0.71 -7.55 -20.85
CA LEU A 213 -0.63 -8.05 -21.14
C LEU A 213 -1.45 -8.26 -19.87
N GLY A 214 -0.84 -8.86 -18.85
CA GLY A 214 -1.45 -9.11 -17.55
C GLY A 214 -1.93 -7.81 -16.89
N GLN A 215 -1.06 -6.80 -16.82
CA GLN A 215 -1.43 -5.47 -16.32
C GLN A 215 -2.52 -4.82 -17.18
N GLY A 216 -2.41 -4.87 -18.50
CA GLY A 216 -3.40 -4.30 -19.40
C GLY A 216 -4.81 -4.86 -19.18
N VAL A 217 -4.94 -6.18 -18.99
CA VAL A 217 -6.23 -6.82 -18.71
C VAL A 217 -6.66 -6.58 -17.27
N PHE A 218 -5.78 -6.86 -16.30
CA PHE A 218 -6.12 -6.83 -14.87
C PHE A 218 -6.47 -5.43 -14.39
N PHE A 219 -5.71 -4.40 -14.79
CA PHE A 219 -6.00 -3.01 -14.44
C PHE A 219 -7.42 -2.61 -14.85
N ASN A 220 -7.80 -2.86 -16.12
CA ASN A 220 -9.11 -2.47 -16.63
C ASN A 220 -10.25 -3.24 -15.93
N LEU A 221 -10.09 -4.55 -15.75
CA LEU A 221 -11.08 -5.37 -15.04
C LEU A 221 -11.23 -4.93 -13.58
N PHE A 222 -10.12 -4.75 -12.87
CA PHE A 222 -10.13 -4.36 -11.46
C PHE A 222 -10.68 -2.95 -11.28
N PHE A 223 -10.34 -2.01 -12.17
CA PHE A 223 -10.92 -0.66 -12.17
C PHE A 223 -12.45 -0.69 -12.31
N MET A 224 -12.98 -1.42 -13.29
CA MET A 224 -14.43 -1.55 -13.44
C MET A 224 -15.07 -2.25 -12.24
N ALA A 225 -14.45 -3.30 -11.71
CA ALA A 225 -14.92 -3.99 -10.52
C ALA A 225 -14.93 -3.08 -9.29
N TYR A 226 -13.92 -2.22 -9.12
CA TYR A 226 -13.83 -1.29 -8.00
C TYR A 226 -14.90 -0.20 -8.07
N LEU A 227 -15.22 0.29 -9.27
CA LEU A 227 -16.35 1.20 -9.46
C LEU A 227 -17.70 0.54 -9.12
N MET A 228 -17.85 -0.76 -9.38
CA MET A 228 -19.07 -1.50 -9.10
C MET A 228 -19.21 -1.88 -7.62
N SER A 229 -18.13 -2.36 -6.99
CA SER A 229 -18.16 -2.86 -5.62
C SER A 229 -16.76 -2.88 -4.98
N PRO A 230 -16.33 -1.78 -4.32
CA PRO A 230 -15.05 -1.72 -3.60
C PRO A 230 -14.91 -2.82 -2.55
N ARG A 231 -16.02 -3.21 -1.90
CA ARG A 231 -16.06 -4.30 -0.91
C ARG A 231 -15.59 -5.64 -1.49
N ILE A 232 -16.00 -5.97 -2.72
CA ILE A 232 -15.58 -7.21 -3.39
C ILE A 232 -14.11 -7.12 -3.76
N CYS A 233 -13.65 -5.97 -4.25
CA CYS A 233 -12.25 -5.72 -4.58
C CYS A 233 -11.33 -5.87 -3.36
N HIS A 234 -11.62 -5.21 -2.24
CA HIS A 234 -10.83 -5.39 -1.01
C HIS A 234 -10.83 -6.84 -0.54
N ARG A 235 -11.97 -7.53 -0.63
CA ARG A 235 -11.99 -8.95 -0.26
C ARG A 235 -11.19 -9.83 -1.22
N PHE A 236 -11.22 -9.51 -2.52
CA PHE A 236 -10.40 -10.18 -3.52
C PHE A 236 -8.92 -10.03 -3.21
N VAL A 237 -8.47 -8.80 -2.91
CA VAL A 237 -7.08 -8.53 -2.52
C VAL A 237 -6.74 -9.28 -1.23
N GLY A 238 -7.59 -9.23 -0.19
CA GLY A 238 -7.36 -10.00 1.04
C GLY A 238 -7.13 -11.50 0.80
N TYR A 239 -7.89 -12.13 -0.12
CA TYR A 239 -7.65 -13.52 -0.51
C TYR A 239 -6.43 -13.72 -1.42
N LEU A 240 -6.06 -12.72 -2.23
CA LEU A 240 -4.82 -12.72 -3.00
C LEU A 240 -3.62 -12.80 -2.06
N GLU A 241 -3.63 -11.97 -1.00
CA GLU A 241 -2.53 -11.91 -0.05
C GLU A 241 -2.45 -13.14 0.86
N GLU A 242 -3.58 -13.80 1.15
CA GLU A 242 -3.54 -15.14 1.76
C GLU A 242 -2.71 -16.12 0.91
N GLU A 243 -2.87 -16.10 -0.41
CA GLU A 243 -2.09 -16.93 -1.33
C GLU A 243 -0.63 -16.47 -1.45
N ALA A 244 -0.35 -15.17 -1.30
CA ALA A 244 1.00 -14.63 -1.24
C ALA A 244 1.72 -15.11 0.03
N VAL A 245 1.08 -15.01 1.20
CA VAL A 245 1.61 -15.53 2.48
C VAL A 245 1.89 -17.04 2.41
N ILE A 246 1.00 -17.83 1.79
CA ILE A 246 1.24 -19.26 1.51
C ILE A 246 2.47 -19.45 0.63
N THR A 247 2.58 -18.67 -0.44
CA THR A 247 3.66 -18.76 -1.42
C THR A 247 5.01 -18.46 -0.77
N TYR A 248 5.12 -17.38 -0.01
CA TYR A 248 6.37 -17.01 0.68
C TYR A 248 6.71 -17.95 1.85
N THR A 249 5.71 -18.46 2.58
CA THR A 249 5.94 -19.49 3.60
C THR A 249 6.52 -20.77 2.99
N ARG A 250 6.02 -21.18 1.82
CA ARG A 250 6.59 -22.33 1.10
C ARG A 250 8.03 -22.05 0.65
N CYS A 251 8.31 -20.85 0.17
CA CYS A 251 9.67 -20.43 -0.20
C CYS A 251 10.64 -20.52 1.00
N ILE A 252 10.26 -19.98 2.16
CA ILE A 252 11.05 -20.10 3.41
C ILE A 252 11.28 -21.57 3.76
N THR A 253 10.25 -22.42 3.63
CA THR A 253 10.36 -23.86 3.88
C THR A 253 11.31 -24.56 2.90
N ASP A 254 11.41 -24.09 1.64
CA ASP A 254 12.40 -24.58 0.66
C ASP A 254 13.83 -24.16 1.04
N ILE A 255 14.01 -22.93 1.51
CA ILE A 255 15.30 -22.44 2.00
C ILE A 255 15.75 -23.22 3.24
N ASP A 256 14.88 -23.34 4.24
CA ASP A 256 15.18 -23.98 5.53
C ASP A 256 15.50 -25.48 5.39
N ALA A 257 14.94 -26.12 4.36
CA ALA A 257 15.21 -27.51 4.04
C ALA A 257 16.45 -27.72 3.15
N GLY A 258 17.20 -26.65 2.81
CA GLY A 258 18.39 -26.73 1.97
C GLY A 258 18.09 -27.10 0.51
N ARG A 259 16.86 -26.87 0.02
CA ARG A 259 16.47 -27.17 -1.38
C ARG A 259 16.96 -26.10 -2.37
N LEU A 260 17.43 -24.96 -1.87
CA LEU A 260 17.89 -23.81 -2.65
C LEU A 260 19.34 -23.50 -2.28
N PRO A 261 20.31 -24.35 -2.68
CA PRO A 261 21.70 -24.22 -2.26
C PRO A 261 22.34 -22.90 -2.68
N GLU A 262 21.85 -22.26 -3.73
CA GLU A 262 22.29 -20.94 -4.19
C GLU A 262 21.91 -19.83 -3.20
N TRP A 263 20.86 -20.02 -2.38
CA TRP A 263 20.34 -19.03 -1.43
C TRP A 263 20.82 -19.28 0.01
N GLU A 264 21.59 -20.34 0.25
CA GLU A 264 22.13 -20.63 1.57
C GLU A 264 23.14 -19.57 2.05
N GLY A 265 23.02 -19.19 3.31
CA GLY A 265 23.91 -18.21 3.95
C GLY A 265 23.91 -16.88 3.21
N HIS A 266 25.09 -16.41 2.80
CA HIS A 266 25.29 -15.12 2.14
C HIS A 266 25.78 -15.26 0.69
N LYS A 267 25.45 -16.39 0.03
CA LYS A 267 25.86 -16.63 -1.37
C LYS A 267 25.21 -15.65 -2.35
N VAL A 268 24.03 -15.14 -2.02
CA VAL A 268 23.35 -14.06 -2.77
C VAL A 268 23.42 -12.78 -1.96
N LYS A 269 23.89 -11.70 -2.60
CA LYS A 269 23.86 -10.35 -2.03
C LYS A 269 22.44 -9.80 -2.14
N ILE A 270 21.87 -9.38 -1.02
CA ILE A 270 20.59 -8.66 -0.98
C ILE A 270 20.79 -7.24 -1.55
N PRO A 271 19.92 -6.78 -2.46
CA PRO A 271 20.01 -5.43 -3.02
C PRO A 271 19.93 -4.33 -1.96
N GLU A 272 20.68 -3.25 -2.15
CA GLU A 272 20.71 -2.11 -1.22
C GLU A 272 19.34 -1.44 -1.07
N ILE A 273 18.56 -1.36 -2.16
CA ILE A 273 17.16 -0.89 -2.13
C ILE A 273 16.29 -1.64 -1.11
N ALA A 274 16.52 -2.94 -0.92
CA ALA A 274 15.79 -3.74 0.05
C ALA A 274 16.28 -3.49 1.48
N ILE A 275 17.62 -3.46 1.66
CA ILE A 275 18.24 -3.20 2.96
C ILE A 275 17.77 -1.84 3.50
N ASP A 276 17.78 -0.82 2.66
CA ASP A 276 17.37 0.53 3.02
C ASP A 276 15.87 0.63 3.27
N TYR A 277 15.05 -0.01 2.44
CA TYR A 277 13.58 0.05 2.55
C TYR A 277 13.07 -0.65 3.81
N TRP A 278 13.51 -1.89 4.08
CA TRP A 278 13.08 -2.68 5.25
C TRP A 278 13.91 -2.45 6.51
N HIS A 279 14.92 -1.57 6.44
CA HIS A 279 15.87 -1.32 7.51
C HIS A 279 16.51 -2.62 8.04
N MET A 280 16.95 -3.47 7.12
CA MET A 280 17.46 -4.80 7.45
C MET A 280 18.77 -4.72 8.26
N GLY A 281 19.01 -5.72 9.10
CA GLY A 281 20.28 -5.88 9.82
C GLY A 281 21.48 -6.08 8.88
N PRO A 282 22.71 -6.02 9.42
CA PRO A 282 23.92 -6.15 8.61
C PRO A 282 23.99 -7.54 7.94
N ASN A 283 24.31 -7.55 6.65
CA ASN A 283 24.51 -8.76 5.84
C ASN A 283 23.29 -9.71 5.85
N PRO A 284 22.09 -9.26 5.41
CA PRO A 284 20.91 -10.10 5.44
C PRO A 284 21.00 -11.26 4.44
N THR A 285 20.29 -12.34 4.73
CA THR A 285 20.17 -13.52 3.87
C THR A 285 18.93 -13.45 2.99
N MET A 286 18.81 -14.35 1.99
CA MET A 286 17.55 -14.47 1.24
C MET A 286 16.37 -14.84 2.12
N ARG A 287 16.61 -15.65 3.16
CA ARG A 287 15.58 -16.04 4.11
C ARG A 287 15.02 -14.80 4.82
N ASP A 288 15.89 -13.91 5.30
CA ASP A 288 15.48 -12.68 5.97
C ASP A 288 14.66 -11.78 5.03
N LEU A 289 15.11 -11.60 3.78
CA LEU A 289 14.36 -10.81 2.79
C LEU A 289 12.95 -11.37 2.56
N ILE A 290 12.82 -12.68 2.39
CA ILE A 290 11.52 -13.31 2.17
C ILE A 290 10.63 -13.23 3.42
N GLU A 291 11.20 -13.19 4.64
CA GLU A 291 10.43 -12.97 5.86
C GLU A 291 9.81 -11.57 5.93
N TYR A 292 10.56 -10.53 5.54
CA TYR A 292 10.04 -9.16 5.46
C TYR A 292 8.91 -9.04 4.43
N ILE A 293 9.11 -9.57 3.23
CA ILE A 293 8.08 -9.54 2.18
C ILE A 293 6.83 -10.30 2.65
N ARG A 294 6.98 -11.52 3.20
CA ARG A 294 5.85 -12.27 3.78
C ARG A 294 5.11 -11.48 4.85
N ALA A 295 5.82 -10.69 5.66
CA ALA A 295 5.22 -9.87 6.69
C ALA A 295 4.39 -8.72 6.12
N ASP A 296 4.85 -8.10 5.04
CA ASP A 296 4.07 -7.11 4.30
C ASP A 296 2.81 -7.74 3.69
N GLU A 297 2.91 -8.91 3.05
CA GLU A 297 1.73 -9.62 2.53
C GLU A 297 0.73 -9.97 3.62
N ALA A 298 1.22 -10.43 4.77
CA ALA A 298 0.37 -10.71 5.92
C ALA A 298 -0.35 -9.43 6.37
N LYS A 299 0.32 -8.28 6.33
CA LYS A 299 -0.27 -6.99 6.69
C LYS A 299 -1.31 -6.54 5.67
N HIS A 300 -1.01 -6.63 4.37
CA HIS A 300 -1.95 -6.31 3.30
C HIS A 300 -3.20 -7.20 3.37
N CYS A 301 -3.03 -8.48 3.70
CA CYS A 301 -4.13 -9.41 3.98
C CYS A 301 -5.04 -8.91 5.12
N GLU A 302 -4.47 -8.54 6.27
CA GLU A 302 -5.21 -7.97 7.40
C GLU A 302 -5.95 -6.69 6.99
N VAL A 303 -5.24 -5.76 6.35
CA VAL A 303 -5.78 -4.45 5.95
C VAL A 303 -6.95 -4.64 4.99
N ASN A 304 -6.76 -5.34 3.88
CA ASN A 304 -7.80 -5.51 2.87
C ASN A 304 -8.99 -6.32 3.37
N HIS A 305 -8.78 -7.35 4.20
CA HIS A 305 -9.90 -8.04 4.83
C HIS A 305 -10.70 -7.15 5.77
N THR A 306 -10.02 -6.23 6.47
CA THR A 306 -10.64 -5.23 7.34
C THR A 306 -11.40 -4.18 6.52
N LEU A 307 -10.78 -3.61 5.49
CA LEU A 307 -11.41 -2.63 4.60
C LEU A 307 -12.65 -3.21 3.90
N GLY A 308 -12.65 -4.51 3.57
CA GLY A 308 -13.82 -5.22 3.07
C GLY A 308 -14.98 -5.34 4.07
N ASN A 309 -14.73 -5.21 5.38
CA ASN A 309 -15.78 -5.23 6.42
C ASN A 309 -16.44 -3.87 6.64
N LEU A 310 -15.76 -2.78 6.27
CA LEU A 310 -16.20 -1.42 6.54
C LEU A 310 -17.27 -0.93 5.56
N ASP A 311 -18.01 0.08 5.99
CA ASP A 311 -18.80 0.96 5.15
C ASP A 311 -17.88 1.94 4.43
N GLN A 312 -17.83 1.83 3.10
CA GLN A 312 -16.89 2.57 2.25
C GLN A 312 -17.13 4.09 2.26
N ASP A 313 -18.35 4.52 2.59
CA ASP A 313 -18.81 5.90 2.53
C ASP A 313 -18.88 6.58 3.90
N HIS A 314 -18.91 5.82 5.00
CA HIS A 314 -19.09 6.35 6.35
C HIS A 314 -17.92 6.10 7.27
N ASP A 315 -17.30 4.92 7.19
CA ASP A 315 -16.28 4.52 8.15
C ASP A 315 -14.91 5.13 7.79
N ARG A 316 -14.12 5.40 8.83
CA ARG A 316 -12.70 5.78 8.66
C ARG A 316 -11.86 4.56 8.35
N ASN A 317 -10.71 4.77 7.72
CA ASN A 317 -9.65 3.78 7.72
C ASN A 317 -8.98 3.75 9.11
N PRO A 318 -9.07 2.63 9.86
CA PRO A 318 -8.57 2.58 11.22
C PRO A 318 -7.04 2.44 11.31
N PHE A 319 -6.38 2.05 10.23
CA PHE A 319 -4.91 1.90 10.19
C PHE A 319 -4.20 3.26 10.05
N ALA A 320 -4.84 4.24 9.40
CA ALA A 320 -4.28 5.57 9.17
C ALA A 320 -4.79 6.62 10.16
N LEU A 321 -6.06 6.53 10.58
CA LEU A 321 -6.65 7.49 11.52
C LEU A 321 -7.08 6.77 12.79
N LYS A 322 -6.25 6.76 13.85
CA LYS A 322 -6.60 6.18 15.15
C LYS A 322 -7.50 7.11 15.96
N ILE A 323 -8.38 6.52 16.77
CA ILE A 323 -9.22 7.23 17.75
C ILE A 323 -8.97 6.68 19.14
N ASP A 324 -9.08 7.54 20.14
CA ASP A 324 -9.05 7.14 21.55
C ASP A 324 -10.48 6.87 22.02
N ASN A 325 -10.87 5.60 22.02
CA ASN A 325 -12.20 5.14 22.42
C ASN A 325 -12.15 4.01 23.46
N GLY A 326 -10.99 3.77 24.08
CA GLY A 326 -10.80 2.69 25.06
C GLY A 326 -10.79 1.27 24.49
N HIS A 327 -10.94 1.08 23.17
CA HIS A 327 -10.88 -0.22 22.49
C HIS A 327 -9.56 -0.40 21.73
N PRO A 328 -9.06 -1.65 21.58
CA PRO A 328 -7.87 -1.92 20.76
C PRO A 328 -8.06 -1.43 19.32
N GLN A 329 -7.07 -0.68 18.82
CA GLN A 329 -7.05 -0.17 17.44
C GLN A 329 -5.98 -0.91 16.63
N PRO A 330 -6.22 -1.15 15.33
CA PRO A 330 -5.18 -1.69 14.47
C PRO A 330 -3.99 -0.74 14.34
N SER A 331 -2.78 -1.28 14.33
CA SER A 331 -1.53 -0.57 14.05
C SER A 331 -1.11 -0.71 12.59
N LYS A 332 -0.16 0.12 12.13
CA LYS A 332 0.52 -0.09 10.83
C LYS A 332 1.53 -1.24 10.90
N ASP A 333 2.15 -1.45 12.06
CA ASP A 333 3.05 -2.57 12.32
C ASP A 333 2.28 -3.90 12.62
N LEU A 334 3.01 -4.92 13.09
CA LEU A 334 2.48 -6.23 13.45
C LEU A 334 2.06 -6.37 14.93
N SER A 335 2.14 -5.32 15.75
CA SER A 335 1.86 -5.41 17.20
C SER A 335 0.42 -5.79 17.53
N THR A 336 -0.55 -5.44 16.69
CA THR A 336 -1.97 -5.77 16.86
C THR A 336 -2.50 -6.68 15.76
N TYR A 337 -1.64 -7.48 15.14
CA TYR A 337 -1.96 -8.23 13.92
C TYR A 337 -3.15 -9.19 14.08
N LYS A 338 -4.12 -9.10 13.16
CA LYS A 338 -5.23 -10.06 12.99
C LYS A 338 -5.30 -10.55 11.54
N GLY A 339 -4.72 -11.70 11.24
CA GLY A 339 -4.63 -12.21 9.86
C GLY A 339 -5.96 -12.50 9.13
N GLN A 340 -7.10 -12.55 9.82
CA GLN A 340 -8.42 -12.63 9.16
C GLN A 340 -9.09 -11.26 8.96
N GLY A 341 -8.42 -10.17 9.34
CA GLY A 341 -8.95 -8.81 9.39
C GLY A 341 -9.84 -8.54 10.60
N TRP A 342 -9.95 -7.26 10.96
CA TRP A 342 -10.79 -6.77 12.06
C TRP A 342 -12.26 -6.72 11.63
N SER A 343 -13.17 -7.14 12.51
CA SER A 343 -14.59 -6.97 12.27
C SER A 343 -15.00 -5.51 12.43
N ARG A 344 -16.02 -5.06 11.68
CA ARG A 344 -16.48 -3.67 11.73
C ARG A 344 -16.87 -3.23 13.15
N ASP A 345 -17.53 -4.10 13.90
CA ASP A 345 -18.02 -3.79 15.25
C ASP A 345 -16.89 -3.53 16.27
N GLU A 346 -15.68 -4.03 15.99
CA GLU A 346 -14.49 -3.79 16.84
C GLU A 346 -13.87 -2.40 16.63
N ILE A 347 -14.04 -1.80 15.45
CA ILE A 347 -13.22 -0.65 14.99
C ILE A 347 -14.02 0.55 14.46
N ALA A 348 -15.28 0.36 14.10
CA ALA A 348 -16.11 1.40 13.50
C ALA A 348 -16.79 2.33 14.52
N ASN A 349 -16.78 1.97 15.80
CA ASN A 349 -17.40 2.73 16.90
C ASN A 349 -16.57 3.95 17.34
#